data_AF-A0A3R8PB86-F1
#
_entry.id   AF-A0A3R8PB86-F1
#
_cell.length_a   1.000
_cell.length_b   1.000
_cell.length_c   1.000
_cell.angle_alpha   90.00
_cell.angle_beta   90.00
_cell.angle_gamma   90.00
#
_symmetry.space_group_name_H-M   'P 1'
#
loop_
_entity.id
_entity.type
_entity.pdbx_description
1 polymer ?
#
loop_
_entity_poly.entity_id
_entity_poly.type
_entity_poly.pdbx_seq_one_letter_code
_entity_poly.pdbx_strand_id
1 'polypeptide(L)'
;MRVFDRNAKRWNDDAIIWTFEGKEYPWDHSWADLSDVKIRKTRARGLIALVVASGGAAGVVDIKKRGEHTDSRSDLIWAELPDDNPHSIERVPHNGSILTVSSQGDNNLQLYSPRNPDNIDDFDNYERVRSWTFAGAHGIHWCPYGGRGLLWVLGDGKLVAYEVKGSGLNTDLDVYKTVPIKHAGPKMGHDLQPDYANPGHLLVTDSQGVYRFHVDDEEIGAPEENWAKKRVKSIAHHPSGEYVYVVGSKETGEMGTHVSFADNEKLEVTDERGWSDARFYKARIFTPEYV
;
A
#
# COMPACT_ATOMS: atom_id res chain seq x y z
N MET A 1 -10.48 8.05 -2.16
CA MET A 1 -10.47 6.57 -2.21
C MET A 1 -11.89 6.07 -2.20
N ARG A 2 -12.17 5.02 -2.96
CA ARG A 2 -13.50 4.41 -3.07
C ARG A 2 -13.33 2.90 -3.07
N VAL A 3 -14.20 2.20 -2.35
CA VAL A 3 -14.32 0.75 -2.39
C VAL A 3 -15.61 0.45 -3.14
N PHE A 4 -15.50 -0.38 -4.18
CA PHE A 4 -16.63 -0.79 -5.00
C PHE A 4 -16.96 -2.26 -4.77
N ASP A 5 -18.23 -2.63 -4.95
CA ASP A 5 -18.58 -4.04 -5.12
C ASP A 5 -17.98 -4.55 -6.45
N ARG A 6 -17.14 -5.58 -6.38
CA ARG A 6 -16.55 -6.24 -7.57
C ARG A 6 -17.65 -6.75 -8.52
N ASN A 7 -18.79 -7.19 -7.99
CA ASN A 7 -19.90 -7.75 -8.78
C ASN A 7 -20.86 -6.69 -9.34
N ALA A 8 -20.67 -5.42 -8.99
CA ALA A 8 -21.45 -4.35 -9.60
C ALA A 8 -21.19 -4.29 -11.11
N LYS A 9 -22.27 -4.22 -11.89
CA LYS A 9 -22.20 -4.14 -13.36
C LYS A 9 -21.51 -2.86 -13.85
N ARG A 10 -21.53 -1.80 -13.03
CA ARG A 10 -20.90 -0.51 -13.29
C ARG A 10 -20.35 0.03 -11.97
N TRP A 11 -19.24 0.76 -12.04
CA TRP A 11 -18.77 1.57 -10.92
C TRP A 11 -19.39 2.97 -11.04
N ASN A 12 -20.48 3.18 -10.33
CA ASN A 12 -21.20 4.44 -10.14
C ASN A 12 -21.39 4.68 -8.63
N ASP A 13 -22.08 5.76 -8.25
CA ASP A 13 -22.30 6.08 -6.83
C ASP A 13 -22.99 4.94 -6.07
N ASP A 14 -23.94 4.25 -6.70
CA ASP A 14 -24.68 3.13 -6.09
C ASP A 14 -23.79 1.90 -5.81
N ALA A 15 -22.67 1.76 -6.52
CA ALA A 15 -21.74 0.63 -6.36
C ALA A 15 -20.70 0.86 -5.26
N ILE A 16 -20.65 2.07 -4.69
CA ILE A 16 -19.70 2.46 -3.66
C ILE A 16 -20.13 1.85 -2.32
N ILE A 17 -19.25 1.08 -1.71
CA ILE A 17 -19.44 0.46 -0.39
C ILE A 17 -18.83 1.35 0.72
N TRP A 18 -17.76 2.08 0.40
CA TRP A 18 -17.06 2.94 1.35
C TRP A 18 -16.22 3.98 0.61
N THR A 19 -16.07 5.18 1.20
CA THR A 19 -15.25 6.26 0.66
C THR A 19 -14.46 6.98 1.75
N PHE A 20 -13.32 7.51 1.34
CA PHE A 20 -12.55 8.50 2.09
C PHE A 20 -12.07 9.56 1.12
N GLU A 21 -12.35 10.84 1.40
CA GLU A 21 -12.00 11.96 0.51
C GLU A 21 -10.89 12.85 1.07
N GLY A 22 -10.55 12.75 2.36
CA GLY A 22 -9.45 13.51 2.98
C GLY A 22 -9.67 15.02 3.03
N LYS A 23 -10.90 15.50 2.80
CA LYS A 23 -11.24 16.92 2.91
C LYS A 23 -11.32 17.28 4.41
N GLU A 24 -10.69 18.39 4.81
CA GLU A 24 -10.68 18.98 6.18
C GLU A 24 -9.57 18.55 7.18
N TYR A 25 -8.30 18.61 6.78
CA TYR A 25 -7.18 18.73 7.74
C TYR A 25 -6.55 20.13 7.60
N PRO A 26 -6.02 20.79 8.66
CA PRO A 26 -5.69 22.23 8.66
C PRO A 26 -4.66 22.73 7.63
N TRP A 27 -4.18 21.88 6.74
CA TRP A 27 -3.23 22.18 5.68
C TRP A 27 -3.88 21.75 4.35
N ASP A 28 -4.58 22.68 3.69
CA ASP A 28 -5.57 22.47 2.62
C ASP A 28 -5.14 21.61 1.40
N HIS A 29 -3.89 21.14 1.31
CA HIS A 29 -3.37 20.34 0.21
C HIS A 29 -2.74 19.00 0.59
N SER A 30 -2.53 18.71 1.88
CA SER A 30 -1.78 17.50 2.28
C SER A 30 -2.48 16.19 1.92
N TRP A 31 -3.81 16.21 1.83
CA TRP A 31 -4.64 15.05 1.49
C TRP A 31 -4.98 14.95 -0.01
N ALA A 32 -4.40 15.81 -0.86
CA ALA A 32 -4.53 15.68 -2.30
C ALA A 32 -3.86 14.40 -2.82
N ASP A 33 -4.38 13.85 -3.92
CA ASP A 33 -3.79 12.69 -4.60
C ASP A 33 -3.63 11.45 -3.70
N LEU A 34 -4.76 10.99 -3.17
CA LEU A 34 -4.88 9.74 -2.43
C LEU A 34 -4.23 8.56 -3.19
N SER A 35 -3.11 8.07 -2.66
CA SER A 35 -2.17 7.22 -3.40
C SER A 35 -2.22 5.75 -3.00
N ASP A 36 -2.48 5.40 -1.73
CA ASP A 36 -2.53 3.99 -1.30
C ASP A 36 -3.46 3.78 -0.10
N VAL A 37 -4.17 2.64 -0.09
CA VAL A 37 -5.06 2.23 0.99
C VAL A 37 -4.82 0.76 1.34
N LYS A 38 -4.81 0.44 2.63
CA LYS A 38 -4.82 -0.94 3.11
C LYS A 38 -5.80 -1.11 4.25
N ILE A 39 -6.52 -2.22 4.25
CA ILE A 39 -7.45 -2.53 5.32
C ILE A 39 -6.72 -3.40 6.35
N ARG A 40 -6.94 -3.13 7.64
CA ARG A 40 -6.41 -3.96 8.72
C ARG A 40 -7.48 -4.19 9.78
N LYS A 41 -7.31 -5.26 10.56
CA LYS A 41 -8.09 -5.52 11.76
C LYS A 41 -7.34 -5.05 13.00
N THR A 42 -8.05 -4.42 13.93
CA THR A 42 -7.60 -4.11 15.28
C THR A 42 -8.53 -4.76 16.28
N ARG A 43 -8.04 -5.01 17.50
CA ARG A 43 -8.86 -5.61 18.55
C ARG A 43 -9.89 -4.62 19.07
N ALA A 44 -9.52 -3.35 19.20
CA ALA A 44 -10.38 -2.33 19.78
C ALA A 44 -11.44 -1.76 18.81
N ARG A 45 -11.14 -1.69 17.50
CA ARG A 45 -12.00 -0.97 16.52
C ARG A 45 -12.57 -1.85 15.42
N GLY A 46 -12.13 -3.10 15.29
CA GLY A 46 -12.53 -3.92 14.15
C GLY A 46 -11.74 -3.52 12.91
N LEU A 47 -12.39 -2.97 11.88
CA LEU A 47 -11.71 -2.62 10.62
C LEU A 47 -11.19 -1.19 10.64
N ILE A 48 -9.97 -1.00 10.18
CA ILE A 48 -9.36 0.31 9.91
C ILE A 48 -8.85 0.35 8.47
N ALA A 49 -8.82 1.54 7.87
CA ALA A 49 -8.06 1.83 6.66
C ALA A 49 -6.78 2.59 7.00
N LEU A 50 -5.65 2.10 6.54
CA LEU A 50 -4.40 2.84 6.48
C LEU A 50 -4.40 3.57 5.14
N VAL A 51 -4.24 4.90 5.15
CA VAL A 51 -4.34 5.73 3.95
C VAL A 51 -3.15 6.66 3.82
N VAL A 52 -2.73 6.93 2.58
CA VAL A 52 -1.75 7.98 2.25
C VAL A 52 -2.20 8.80 1.06
N ALA A 53 -1.72 10.03 1.02
CA ALA A 53 -1.92 11.02 -0.02
C ALA A 53 -0.55 11.56 -0.44
N SER A 54 -0.25 11.53 -1.73
CA SER A 54 1.03 12.07 -2.24
C SER A 54 1.11 13.59 -2.08
N GLY A 55 0.01 14.26 -1.75
CA GLY A 55 0.01 15.65 -1.29
C GLY A 55 0.74 15.89 0.04
N GLY A 56 1.08 14.84 0.80
CA GLY A 56 1.90 14.95 2.02
C GLY A 56 1.30 14.35 3.30
N ALA A 57 0.18 13.63 3.24
CA ALA A 57 -0.47 13.09 4.43
C ALA A 57 -0.48 11.56 4.49
N ALA A 58 -0.48 11.06 5.72
CA ALA A 58 -0.77 9.66 6.05
C ALA A 58 -1.76 9.61 7.22
N GLY A 59 -2.56 8.55 7.29
CA GLY A 59 -3.52 8.41 8.38
C GLY A 59 -4.11 7.03 8.57
N VAL A 60 -4.84 6.89 9.66
CA VAL A 60 -5.67 5.74 9.99
C VAL A 60 -7.11 6.20 10.09
N VAL A 61 -8.00 5.53 9.36
CA VAL A 61 -9.43 5.79 9.35
C VAL A 61 -10.14 4.60 10.00
N ASP A 62 -11.02 4.86 10.96
CA ASP A 62 -11.92 3.88 11.56
C ASP A 62 -13.05 3.54 10.57
N ILE A 63 -13.11 2.28 10.12
CA ILE A 63 -14.16 1.86 9.20
C ILE A 63 -15.37 1.43 10.02
N LYS A 64 -16.27 2.40 10.25
CA LYS A 64 -17.58 2.14 10.86
C LYS A 64 -18.45 1.25 9.95
N LYS A 65 -19.38 0.49 10.54
CA LYS A 65 -20.22 -0.48 9.80
C LYS A 65 -20.99 0.19 8.65
N ARG A 66 -21.06 -0.52 7.52
CA ARG A 66 -21.68 -0.15 6.23
C ARG A 66 -23.04 0.56 6.37
N GLY A 67 -23.23 1.67 5.64
CA GLY A 67 -24.52 2.33 5.44
C GLY A 67 -24.44 3.86 5.41
N GLU A 68 -23.36 4.43 5.92
CA GLU A 68 -23.15 5.87 5.94
C GLU A 68 -22.04 6.22 4.95
N HIS A 69 -22.31 7.16 4.05
CA HIS A 69 -21.27 7.87 3.33
C HIS A 69 -20.40 8.54 4.41
N THR A 70 -19.23 7.96 4.68
CA THR A 70 -18.32 8.46 5.70
C THR A 70 -17.67 9.74 5.20
N ASP A 71 -18.29 10.87 5.55
CA ASP A 71 -17.68 12.19 5.41
C ASP A 71 -16.54 12.30 6.43
N SER A 72 -15.33 12.43 5.90
CA SER A 72 -14.12 11.74 6.36
C SER A 72 -13.47 12.25 7.65
N ARG A 73 -14.07 13.23 8.34
CA ARG A 73 -13.42 13.88 9.50
C ARG A 73 -13.58 13.12 10.81
N SER A 74 -14.77 12.60 11.12
CA SER A 74 -15.02 11.91 12.40
C SER A 74 -14.36 10.54 12.50
N ASP A 75 -13.88 10.03 11.37
CA ASP A 75 -13.38 8.67 11.25
C ASP A 75 -11.85 8.64 11.12
N LEU A 76 -11.21 9.77 10.82
CA LEU A 76 -9.76 9.89 10.89
C LEU A 76 -9.31 9.90 12.36
N ILE A 77 -8.74 8.79 12.80
CA ILE A 77 -8.37 8.54 14.21
C ILE A 77 -6.87 8.71 14.47
N TRP A 78 -6.07 8.80 13.41
CA TRP A 78 -4.66 9.19 13.46
C TRP A 78 -4.27 9.80 12.13
N ALA A 79 -3.42 10.84 12.15
CA ALA A 79 -2.88 11.45 10.96
C ALA A 79 -1.52 12.09 11.23
N GLU A 80 -0.66 12.03 10.24
CA GLU A 80 0.66 12.65 10.26
C GLU A 80 0.99 13.25 8.89
N LEU A 81 2.00 14.12 8.88
CA LEU A 81 2.60 14.67 7.67
C LEU A 81 3.99 14.05 7.48
N PRO A 82 4.08 12.82 6.94
CA PRO A 82 5.37 12.25 6.59
C PRO A 82 6.06 13.06 5.48
N ASP A 83 7.32 12.70 5.19
CA ASP A 83 8.15 13.39 4.20
C ASP A 83 7.51 13.43 2.81
N ASP A 84 8.09 14.22 1.91
CA ASP A 84 7.51 14.58 0.62
C ASP A 84 7.08 13.39 -0.25
N ASN A 85 5.87 13.48 -0.82
CA ASN A 85 5.24 12.49 -1.69
C ASN A 85 5.02 11.08 -1.05
N PRO A 86 4.15 10.94 -0.01
CA PRO A 86 3.81 9.65 0.60
C PRO A 86 3.12 8.67 -0.35
N HIS A 87 3.61 7.43 -0.42
CA HIS A 87 3.13 6.41 -1.39
C HIS A 87 2.62 5.12 -0.77
N SER A 88 3.00 4.78 0.46
CA SER A 88 2.46 3.60 1.12
C SER A 88 2.59 3.68 2.65
N ILE A 89 1.73 2.94 3.33
CA ILE A 89 1.62 2.87 4.78
C ILE A 89 1.40 1.43 5.21
N GLU A 90 1.95 1.03 6.35
CA GLU A 90 1.70 -0.27 6.95
C GLU A 90 1.63 -0.19 8.47
N ARG A 91 0.87 -1.10 9.08
CA ARG A 91 0.84 -1.29 10.53
C ARG A 91 1.39 -2.67 10.87
N VAL A 92 2.35 -2.71 11.78
CA VAL A 92 2.90 -3.96 12.31
C VAL A 92 1.90 -4.55 13.32
N PRO A 93 1.42 -5.79 13.12
CA PRO A 93 0.25 -6.29 13.86
C PRO A 93 0.50 -6.49 15.35
N HIS A 94 1.72 -6.85 15.76
CA HIS A 94 2.00 -7.31 17.11
C HIS A 94 2.47 -6.20 18.07
N ASN A 95 3.02 -5.08 17.56
CA ASN A 95 3.42 -3.93 18.40
C ASN A 95 2.68 -2.63 18.03
N GLY A 96 1.84 -2.67 17.00
CA GLY A 96 1.02 -1.56 16.52
C GLY A 96 1.77 -0.43 15.84
N SER A 97 3.10 -0.49 15.72
CA SER A 97 3.86 0.56 15.05
C SER A 97 3.35 0.77 13.61
N ILE A 98 3.28 2.03 13.20
CA ILE A 98 2.87 2.47 11.88
C ILE A 98 4.11 2.95 11.15
N LEU A 99 4.28 2.50 9.91
CA LEU A 99 5.36 2.96 9.04
C LEU A 99 4.81 3.53 7.76
N THR A 100 5.39 4.65 7.34
CA THR A 100 5.05 5.33 6.09
C THR A 100 6.27 5.40 5.21
N VAL A 101 6.07 5.27 3.90
CA VAL A 101 7.10 5.48 2.91
C VAL A 101 6.71 6.56 1.92
N SER A 102 7.68 7.41 1.58
CA SER A 102 7.53 8.50 0.62
C SER A 102 8.56 8.36 -0.51
N SER A 103 8.19 8.76 -1.71
CA SER A 103 9.08 8.60 -2.88
C SER A 103 10.08 9.75 -3.02
N GLN A 104 9.88 10.84 -2.28
CA GLN A 104 10.78 12.00 -2.21
C GLN A 104 11.13 12.31 -0.75
N GLY A 105 12.05 13.25 -0.56
CA GLY A 105 12.55 13.64 0.76
C GLY A 105 13.73 12.80 1.28
N ASP A 106 14.38 13.30 2.32
CA ASP A 106 15.60 12.72 2.90
C ASP A 106 15.29 11.71 4.02
N ASN A 107 14.08 11.74 4.60
CA ASN A 107 13.61 10.95 5.73
C ASN A 107 12.33 10.19 5.36
N ASN A 108 12.38 9.51 4.22
CA ASN A 108 11.23 9.00 3.51
C ASN A 108 10.83 7.56 3.87
N LEU A 109 11.43 6.97 4.91
CA LEU A 109 10.87 5.87 5.70
C LEU A 109 10.70 6.37 7.14
N GLN A 110 9.47 6.50 7.62
CA GLN A 110 9.19 7.01 8.97
C GLN A 110 8.48 5.97 9.82
N LEU A 111 8.88 5.90 11.10
CA LEU A 111 8.31 5.02 12.11
C LEU A 111 7.58 5.83 13.17
N TYR A 112 6.33 5.48 13.39
CA TYR A 112 5.48 5.96 14.47
C TYR A 112 5.10 4.79 15.36
N SER A 113 5.14 4.98 16.68
CA SER A 113 4.82 3.92 17.63
C SER A 113 3.94 4.42 18.76
N PRO A 114 3.15 3.55 19.39
CA PRO A 114 2.39 3.91 20.57
C PRO A 114 3.33 4.26 21.73
N ARG A 115 3.04 5.33 22.48
CA ARG A 115 3.73 5.67 23.72
C ARG A 115 3.56 4.58 24.77
N ASN A 116 2.38 3.95 24.80
CA ASN A 116 2.07 2.80 25.66
C ASN A 116 2.07 1.50 24.84
N PRO A 117 3.10 0.63 24.96
CA PRO A 117 3.17 -0.62 24.22
C PRO A 117 2.10 -1.65 24.61
N ASP A 118 1.42 -1.48 25.75
CA ASP A 118 0.32 -2.35 26.18
C ASP A 118 -1.04 -1.91 25.59
N ASN A 119 -1.10 -0.74 24.96
CA ASN A 119 -2.31 -0.17 24.37
C ASN A 119 -2.10 0.23 22.91
N ILE A 120 -1.74 -0.74 22.06
CA ILE A 120 -1.34 -0.51 20.67
C ILE A 120 -2.47 -0.06 19.74
N ASP A 121 -3.73 -0.07 20.18
CA ASP A 121 -4.89 0.40 19.39
C ASP A 121 -5.37 1.80 19.81
N ASP A 122 -4.62 2.47 20.71
CA ASP A 122 -4.84 3.84 21.15
C ASP A 122 -4.10 4.83 20.25
N PHE A 123 -4.78 5.19 19.16
CA PHE A 123 -4.28 6.04 18.10
C PHE A 123 -4.04 7.50 18.52
N ASP A 124 -4.58 7.94 19.66
CA ASP A 124 -4.31 9.28 20.23
C ASP A 124 -2.91 9.37 20.86
N ASN A 125 -2.26 8.23 21.09
CA ASN A 125 -1.01 8.12 21.82
C ASN A 125 0.14 7.59 20.96
N TYR A 126 0.22 7.98 19.69
CA TYR A 126 1.34 7.67 18.81
C TYR A 126 2.37 8.80 18.77
N GLU A 127 3.64 8.46 18.55
CA GLU A 127 4.73 9.41 18.40
C GLU A 127 5.69 8.94 17.30
N ARG A 128 6.25 9.89 16.55
CA ARG A 128 7.34 9.63 15.60
C ARG A 128 8.61 9.25 16.37
N VAL A 129 9.10 8.04 16.16
CA VAL A 129 10.25 7.47 16.89
C VAL A 129 11.54 7.65 16.11
N ARG A 130 11.54 7.28 14.82
CA ARG A 130 12.72 7.33 13.95
C ARG A 130 12.34 7.58 12.50
N SER A 131 13.33 7.98 11.71
CA SER A 131 13.25 8.05 10.27
C SER A 131 14.56 7.61 9.63
N TRP A 132 14.47 7.13 8.39
CA TRP A 132 15.62 6.71 7.58
C TRP A 132 15.47 7.22 6.15
N THR A 133 16.60 7.35 5.47
CA THR A 133 16.64 7.56 4.03
C THR A 133 16.52 6.23 3.28
N PHE A 134 15.55 6.14 2.39
CA PHE A 134 15.28 5.00 1.52
C PHE A 134 14.90 5.50 0.12
N ALA A 135 15.88 5.62 -0.78
CA ALA A 135 15.67 6.21 -2.12
C ALA A 135 14.46 5.60 -2.87
N GLY A 136 13.56 6.48 -3.31
CA GLY A 136 12.40 6.14 -4.14
C GLY A 136 11.42 5.17 -3.48
N ALA A 137 11.19 5.25 -2.17
CA ALA A 137 10.31 4.32 -1.48
C ALA A 137 8.84 4.47 -1.93
N HIS A 138 8.26 3.41 -2.50
CA HIS A 138 6.90 3.41 -3.09
C HIS A 138 5.96 2.35 -2.50
N GLY A 139 6.52 1.33 -1.86
CA GLY A 139 5.77 0.21 -1.29
C GLY A 139 6.34 -0.20 0.05
N ILE A 140 5.47 -0.47 1.02
CA ILE A 140 5.80 -1.10 2.29
C ILE A 140 4.79 -2.21 2.53
N HIS A 141 5.13 -3.34 3.12
CA HIS A 141 4.15 -4.38 3.48
C HIS A 141 4.67 -5.25 4.63
N TRP A 142 3.79 -5.63 5.53
CA TRP A 142 4.12 -6.60 6.58
C TRP A 142 3.79 -8.00 6.08
N CYS A 143 4.81 -8.84 5.93
CA CYS A 143 4.64 -10.23 5.54
C CYS A 143 4.84 -11.14 6.77
N PRO A 144 3.84 -11.93 7.17
CA PRO A 144 3.94 -12.87 8.29
C PRO A 144 4.75 -14.14 7.96
N TYR A 145 5.02 -14.40 6.67
CA TYR A 145 5.76 -15.59 6.23
C TYR A 145 7.28 -15.42 6.41
N GLY A 146 8.01 -16.55 6.42
CA GLY A 146 9.45 -16.59 6.72
C GLY A 146 9.79 -16.79 8.21
N GLY A 147 8.82 -17.24 9.02
CA GLY A 147 9.03 -17.74 10.40
C GLY A 147 9.12 -16.68 11.52
N ARG A 148 9.35 -15.40 11.18
CA ARG A 148 9.43 -14.30 12.17
C ARG A 148 8.55 -13.08 11.90
N GLY A 149 7.96 -13.01 10.71
CA GLY A 149 7.29 -11.81 10.21
C GLY A 149 8.30 -10.69 9.90
N LEU A 150 8.25 -10.17 8.68
CA LEU A 150 9.19 -9.15 8.21
C LEU A 150 8.43 -7.99 7.57
N LEU A 151 8.97 -6.80 7.78
CA LEU A 151 8.49 -5.60 7.12
C LEU A 151 9.31 -5.39 5.84
N TRP A 152 8.64 -5.48 4.70
CA TRP A 152 9.27 -5.32 3.38
C TRP A 152 9.07 -3.91 2.87
N VAL A 153 10.12 -3.29 2.35
CA VAL A 153 10.11 -1.94 1.77
C VAL A 153 10.70 -1.97 0.36
N LEU A 154 9.91 -1.51 -0.60
CA LEU A 154 10.28 -1.38 -2.02
C LEU A 154 10.64 0.07 -2.34
N GLY A 155 11.75 0.25 -3.04
CA GLY A 155 12.09 1.52 -3.66
C GLY A 155 12.96 1.35 -4.90
N ASP A 156 13.92 2.25 -5.09
CA ASP A 156 14.72 2.26 -6.33
C ASP A 156 15.72 1.10 -6.37
N GLY A 157 15.46 0.14 -7.27
CA GLY A 157 16.37 -0.95 -7.59
C GLY A 157 16.52 -2.03 -6.51
N LYS A 158 15.76 -1.97 -5.42
CA LYS A 158 15.84 -2.93 -4.32
C LYS A 158 14.54 -3.07 -3.54
N LEU A 159 14.41 -4.24 -2.95
CA LEU A 159 13.44 -4.60 -1.93
C LEU A 159 14.22 -4.94 -0.65
N VAL A 160 13.84 -4.38 0.50
CA VAL A 160 14.55 -4.60 1.77
C VAL A 160 13.59 -5.15 2.80
N ALA A 161 13.95 -6.25 3.44
CA ALA A 161 13.26 -6.78 4.61
C ALA A 161 13.88 -6.23 5.89
N TYR A 162 13.03 -5.80 6.81
CA TYR A 162 13.40 -5.37 8.15
C TYR A 162 12.80 -6.29 9.19
N GLU A 163 13.60 -6.62 10.20
CA GLU A 163 13.10 -7.07 11.49
C GLU A 163 12.62 -5.86 12.28
N VAL A 164 11.39 -5.94 12.78
CA VAL A 164 10.86 -4.93 13.71
C VAL A 164 11.24 -5.38 15.13
N LYS A 165 11.99 -4.55 15.83
CA LYS A 165 12.52 -4.82 17.17
C LYS A 165 11.89 -3.90 18.19
N GLY A 166 11.94 -4.30 19.47
CA GLY A 166 11.47 -3.47 20.57
C GLY A 166 9.95 -3.25 20.58
N SER A 167 9.51 -2.30 21.38
CA SER A 167 8.11 -1.91 21.51
C SER A 167 7.97 -0.45 21.93
N GLY A 168 6.84 0.15 21.57
CA GLY A 168 6.54 1.55 21.83
C GLY A 168 7.63 2.50 21.34
N LEU A 169 8.07 3.43 22.19
CA LEU A 169 9.12 4.40 21.82
C LEU A 169 10.52 3.78 21.65
N ASN A 170 10.68 2.49 22.00
CA ASN A 170 11.91 1.73 21.75
C ASN A 170 11.81 0.85 20.49
N THR A 171 10.74 0.96 19.69
CA THR A 171 10.66 0.24 18.42
C THR A 171 11.77 0.68 17.47
N ASP A 172 12.40 -0.28 16.79
CA ASP A 172 13.46 -0.04 15.81
C ASP A 172 13.36 -1.00 14.62
N LEU A 173 14.14 -0.71 13.56
CA LEU A 173 14.26 -1.53 12.37
C LEU A 173 15.70 -2.02 12.18
N ASP A 174 15.89 -3.33 12.17
CA ASP A 174 17.14 -3.95 11.75
C ASP A 174 17.00 -4.49 10.32
N VAL A 175 17.96 -4.17 9.45
CA VAL A 175 17.99 -4.76 8.10
C VAL A 175 18.23 -6.25 8.23
N TYR A 176 17.25 -7.04 7.78
CA TYR A 176 17.35 -8.49 7.71
C TYR A 176 17.97 -8.95 6.38
N LYS A 177 17.42 -8.43 5.27
CA LYS A 177 17.79 -8.82 3.92
C LYS A 177 17.63 -7.65 2.96
N THR A 178 18.56 -7.52 2.01
CA THR A 178 18.43 -6.61 0.87
C THR A 178 18.44 -7.44 -0.41
N VAL A 179 17.36 -7.31 -1.19
CA VAL A 179 17.11 -8.03 -2.43
C VAL A 179 17.26 -7.04 -3.59
N PRO A 180 18.30 -7.17 -4.42
CA PRO A 180 18.48 -6.32 -5.59
C PRO A 180 17.50 -6.69 -6.72
N ILE A 181 17.08 -5.67 -7.48
CA ILE A 181 16.36 -5.83 -8.74
C ILE A 181 17.38 -5.90 -9.89
N LYS A 182 17.49 -7.05 -10.56
CA LYS A 182 18.56 -7.41 -11.50
C LYS A 182 18.08 -7.56 -12.95
N HIS A 183 17.43 -6.53 -13.49
CA HIS A 183 17.20 -6.40 -14.93
C HIS A 183 17.80 -5.11 -15.50
N ALA A 184 17.79 -4.99 -16.83
CA ALA A 184 18.17 -3.76 -17.53
C ALA A 184 17.03 -2.73 -17.49
N GLY A 185 17.37 -1.45 -17.64
CA GLY A 185 16.40 -0.34 -17.67
C GLY A 185 16.15 0.30 -16.29
N PRO A 186 15.24 1.31 -16.23
CA PRO A 186 14.82 1.94 -14.98
C PRO A 186 14.23 0.92 -14.01
N LYS A 187 14.50 1.10 -12.71
CA LYS A 187 14.13 0.17 -11.62
C LYS A 187 13.34 0.84 -10.49
N MET A 188 12.63 1.92 -10.82
CA MET A 188 11.79 2.63 -9.85
C MET A 188 10.60 1.74 -9.50
N GLY A 189 10.50 1.33 -8.24
CA GLY A 189 9.37 0.59 -7.72
C GLY A 189 8.06 1.39 -7.83
N HIS A 190 6.94 0.71 -7.93
CA HIS A 190 5.60 1.34 -7.99
C HIS A 190 4.66 0.75 -6.94
N ASP A 191 4.68 -0.57 -6.75
CA ASP A 191 3.78 -1.25 -5.84
C ASP A 191 4.40 -2.47 -5.19
N LEU A 192 3.99 -2.71 -3.94
CA LEU A 192 4.34 -3.88 -3.15
C LEU A 192 3.08 -4.35 -2.43
N GLN A 193 2.65 -5.57 -2.75
CA GLN A 193 1.49 -6.21 -2.14
C GLN A 193 1.77 -7.69 -1.90
N PRO A 194 1.05 -8.35 -0.98
CA PRO A 194 1.07 -9.80 -0.91
C PRO A 194 0.37 -10.40 -2.14
N ASP A 195 0.80 -11.59 -2.53
CA ASP A 195 0.03 -12.44 -3.44
C ASP A 195 -0.99 -13.23 -2.60
N TYR A 196 -2.24 -12.75 -2.53
CA TYR A 196 -3.24 -13.36 -1.66
C TYR A 196 -3.63 -14.79 -2.08
N ALA A 197 -3.30 -15.23 -3.29
CA ALA A 197 -3.50 -16.62 -3.70
C ALA A 197 -2.28 -17.51 -3.43
N ASN A 198 -1.10 -16.92 -3.24
CA ASN A 198 0.18 -17.63 -3.05
C ASN A 198 0.90 -17.16 -1.78
N PRO A 199 0.59 -17.74 -0.61
CA PRO A 199 1.32 -17.52 0.63
C PRO A 199 2.84 -17.48 0.47
N GLY A 200 3.49 -16.55 1.15
CA GLY A 200 4.95 -16.36 1.08
C GLY A 200 5.45 -15.65 -0.17
N HIS A 201 4.55 -15.23 -1.07
CA HIS A 201 4.90 -14.44 -2.23
C HIS A 201 4.42 -12.99 -2.11
N LEU A 202 5.22 -12.09 -2.64
CA LEU A 202 4.90 -10.68 -2.83
C LEU A 202 4.77 -10.40 -4.32
N LEU A 203 3.80 -9.58 -4.68
CA LEU A 203 3.72 -8.95 -5.98
C LEU A 203 4.45 -7.61 -5.93
N VAL A 204 5.45 -7.49 -6.79
CA VAL A 204 6.28 -6.29 -6.94
C VAL A 204 6.02 -5.72 -8.32
N THR A 205 5.90 -4.41 -8.43
CA THR A 205 5.89 -3.73 -9.72
C THR A 205 6.96 -2.66 -9.78
N ASP A 206 7.55 -2.51 -10.95
CA ASP A 206 8.54 -1.49 -11.22
C ASP A 206 8.32 -0.88 -12.62
N SER A 207 9.24 -0.02 -13.03
CA SER A 207 9.22 0.61 -14.35
C SER A 207 9.21 -0.37 -15.53
N GLN A 208 9.70 -1.61 -15.37
CA GLN A 208 9.75 -2.61 -16.44
C GLN A 208 8.59 -3.61 -16.41
N GLY A 209 8.06 -3.96 -15.25
CA GLY A 209 7.00 -4.96 -15.21
C GLY A 209 6.51 -5.35 -13.83
N VAL A 210 5.95 -6.55 -13.78
CA VAL A 210 5.44 -7.21 -12.58
C VAL A 210 6.35 -8.39 -12.23
N TYR A 211 6.52 -8.66 -10.95
CA TYR A 211 7.34 -9.76 -10.45
C TYR A 211 6.60 -10.45 -9.31
N ARG A 212 6.65 -11.78 -9.29
CA ARG A 212 6.27 -12.58 -8.12
C ARG A 212 7.57 -12.91 -7.42
N PHE A 213 7.70 -12.44 -6.19
CA PHE A 213 8.89 -12.62 -5.39
C PHE A 213 8.55 -13.53 -4.21
N HIS A 214 9.23 -14.66 -4.05
CA HIS A 214 9.10 -15.45 -2.83
C HIS A 214 10.01 -14.86 -1.74
N VAL A 215 9.55 -14.82 -0.49
CA VAL A 215 10.29 -14.15 0.62
C VAL A 215 11.68 -14.71 0.89
N ASP A 216 11.94 -15.95 0.48
CA ASP A 216 13.25 -16.59 0.61
C ASP A 216 14.19 -16.30 -0.59
N ASP A 217 13.70 -15.71 -1.67
CA ASP A 217 14.50 -15.41 -2.87
C ASP A 217 15.57 -14.35 -2.58
N GLU A 218 16.75 -14.52 -3.18
CA GLU A 218 17.90 -13.63 -2.97
C GLU A 218 17.91 -12.43 -3.93
N GLU A 219 17.12 -12.46 -5.00
CA GLU A 219 17.06 -11.41 -6.02
C GLU A 219 15.71 -11.38 -6.74
N ILE A 220 15.38 -10.23 -7.34
CA ILE A 220 14.30 -10.11 -8.33
C ILE A 220 14.94 -10.02 -9.70
N GLY A 221 14.72 -11.03 -10.54
CA GLY A 221 15.25 -11.10 -11.90
C GLY A 221 14.52 -10.21 -12.91
N ALA A 222 14.70 -10.48 -14.20
CA ALA A 222 13.84 -9.89 -15.24
C ALA A 222 12.41 -10.43 -15.11
N PRO A 223 11.39 -9.63 -15.46
CA PRO A 223 10.02 -10.12 -15.42
C PRO A 223 9.88 -11.23 -16.46
N GLU A 224 9.10 -12.26 -16.13
CA GLU A 224 8.71 -13.26 -17.12
C GLU A 224 7.96 -12.58 -18.27
N GLU A 225 8.00 -13.18 -19.48
CA GLU A 225 7.43 -12.56 -20.69
C GLU A 225 5.99 -12.09 -20.49
N ASN A 226 5.18 -12.90 -19.81
CA ASN A 226 3.78 -12.62 -19.50
C ASN A 226 3.59 -11.42 -18.55
N TRP A 227 4.62 -11.08 -17.77
CA TRP A 227 4.61 -10.06 -16.72
C TRP A 227 5.46 -8.84 -17.08
N ALA A 228 6.10 -8.84 -18.26
CA ALA A 228 6.88 -7.74 -18.82
C ALA A 228 6.01 -6.56 -19.35
N LYS A 229 4.88 -6.31 -18.69
CA LYS A 229 3.96 -5.22 -19.02
C LYS A 229 4.45 -3.93 -18.37
N LYS A 230 4.99 -3.02 -19.18
CA LYS A 230 5.51 -1.74 -18.70
C LYS A 230 4.41 -0.85 -18.12
N ARG A 231 4.78 0.00 -17.17
CA ARG A 231 3.91 0.99 -16.51
C ARG A 231 2.75 0.40 -15.69
N VAL A 232 2.82 -0.86 -15.27
CA VAL A 232 1.89 -1.35 -14.25
C VAL A 232 2.18 -0.59 -12.96
N LYS A 233 1.21 0.21 -12.50
CA LYS A 233 1.33 1.05 -11.30
C LYS A 233 0.91 0.32 -10.03
N SER A 234 0.07 -0.70 -10.17
CA SER A 234 -0.32 -1.59 -9.09
C SER A 234 -0.87 -2.91 -9.62
N ILE A 235 -0.73 -3.95 -8.83
CA ILE A 235 -1.36 -5.25 -9.08
C ILE A 235 -1.70 -5.94 -7.75
N ALA A 236 -2.85 -6.59 -7.70
CA ALA A 236 -3.19 -7.55 -6.66
C ALA A 236 -3.74 -8.83 -7.29
N HIS A 237 -3.53 -9.95 -6.62
CA HIS A 237 -4.04 -11.27 -7.03
C HIS A 237 -4.97 -11.79 -5.95
N HIS A 238 -6.23 -12.02 -6.29
CA HIS A 238 -7.26 -12.46 -5.37
C HIS A 238 -7.21 -13.98 -5.19
N PRO A 239 -7.57 -14.55 -4.03
CA PRO A 239 -7.59 -16.00 -3.81
C PRO A 239 -8.47 -16.80 -4.80
N SER A 240 -9.35 -16.14 -5.55
CA SER A 240 -10.12 -16.78 -6.64
C SER A 240 -9.32 -17.03 -7.92
N GLY A 241 -8.09 -16.52 -8.02
CA GLY A 241 -7.28 -16.55 -9.25
C GLY A 241 -7.41 -15.30 -10.13
N GLU A 242 -8.26 -14.35 -9.76
CA GLU A 242 -8.44 -13.09 -10.51
C GLU A 242 -7.37 -12.07 -10.12
N TYR A 243 -6.77 -11.43 -11.11
CA TYR A 243 -5.88 -10.28 -10.97
C TYR A 243 -6.67 -8.99 -11.13
N VAL A 244 -6.29 -7.98 -10.34
CA VAL A 244 -6.73 -6.60 -10.50
C VAL A 244 -5.50 -5.72 -10.63
N TYR A 245 -5.44 -4.87 -11.64
CA TYR A 245 -4.26 -4.06 -11.89
C TYR A 245 -4.58 -2.71 -12.54
N VAL A 246 -3.61 -1.80 -12.45
CA VAL A 246 -3.68 -0.46 -13.03
C VAL A 246 -2.45 -0.24 -13.90
N VAL A 247 -2.66 0.26 -15.11
CA VAL A 247 -1.59 0.62 -16.05
C VAL A 247 -1.63 2.13 -16.27
N GLY A 248 -0.50 2.79 -16.01
CA GLY A 248 -0.36 4.23 -16.23
C GLY A 248 -0.10 4.58 -17.69
N SER A 249 -0.49 5.79 -18.10
CA SER A 249 -0.14 6.38 -19.40
C SER A 249 0.51 7.75 -19.24
N LYS A 250 1.40 8.13 -20.16
CA LYS A 250 1.99 9.48 -20.19
C LYS A 250 0.94 10.55 -20.43
N GLU A 251 -0.10 10.24 -21.21
CA GLU A 251 -1.19 11.15 -21.56
C GLU A 251 -2.02 11.57 -20.33
N THR A 252 -1.95 10.77 -19.27
CA THR A 252 -2.72 10.92 -18.02
C THR A 252 -1.82 11.20 -16.82
N GLY A 253 -0.57 11.63 -17.07
CA GLY A 253 0.39 11.94 -16.00
C GLY A 253 0.81 10.71 -15.20
N GLU A 254 1.02 9.58 -15.88
CA GLU A 254 1.37 8.27 -15.31
C GLU A 254 0.24 7.59 -14.51
N MET A 255 -1.00 8.08 -14.59
CA MET A 255 -2.17 7.46 -13.95
C MET A 255 -2.95 6.57 -14.93
N GLY A 256 -3.62 5.52 -14.45
CA GLY A 256 -4.57 4.73 -15.24
C GLY A 256 -5.96 5.37 -15.26
N THR A 257 -6.70 5.19 -16.35
CA THR A 257 -8.13 5.61 -16.44
C THR A 257 -9.11 4.50 -16.10
N HIS A 258 -8.60 3.27 -16.01
CA HIS A 258 -9.36 2.08 -15.69
C HIS A 258 -8.58 1.22 -14.69
N VAL A 259 -9.33 0.43 -13.94
CA VAL A 259 -8.85 -0.76 -13.25
C VAL A 259 -9.20 -1.95 -14.14
N SER A 260 -8.19 -2.73 -14.52
CA SER A 260 -8.34 -3.89 -15.38
C SER A 260 -8.35 -5.18 -14.55
N PHE A 261 -9.09 -6.17 -15.03
CA PHE A 261 -9.21 -7.51 -14.43
C PHE A 261 -8.69 -8.56 -15.41
N ALA A 262 -8.11 -9.64 -14.88
CA ALA A 262 -7.66 -10.78 -15.67
C ALA A 262 -7.74 -12.07 -14.87
N ASP A 263 -8.07 -13.18 -15.53
CA ASP A 263 -8.17 -14.51 -14.89
C ASP A 263 -6.96 -15.40 -15.19
N ASN A 264 -5.86 -14.81 -15.66
CA ASN A 264 -4.66 -15.53 -16.05
C ASN A 264 -3.40 -14.69 -15.83
N GLU A 265 -2.27 -15.39 -15.75
CA GLU A 265 -0.96 -14.77 -15.53
C GLU A 265 -0.45 -13.95 -16.73
N LYS A 266 -1.07 -14.03 -17.91
CA LYS A 266 -0.73 -13.14 -19.03
C LYS A 266 -1.32 -11.75 -18.89
N LEU A 267 -2.11 -11.52 -17.84
CA LEU A 267 -2.83 -10.26 -17.58
C LEU A 267 -3.67 -9.85 -18.81
N GLU A 268 -4.20 -10.83 -19.55
CA GLU A 268 -5.15 -10.58 -20.63
C GLU A 268 -6.45 -10.06 -20.02
N VAL A 269 -6.85 -8.86 -20.45
CA VAL A 269 -8.00 -8.15 -19.89
C VAL A 269 -9.28 -8.95 -20.14
N THR A 270 -9.93 -9.40 -19.07
CA THR A 270 -11.26 -10.02 -19.12
C THR A 270 -12.37 -9.01 -18.85
N ASP A 271 -12.06 -7.96 -18.09
CA ASP A 271 -13.00 -6.92 -17.71
C ASP A 271 -12.27 -5.62 -17.35
N GLU A 272 -12.95 -4.47 -17.46
CA GLU A 272 -12.42 -3.17 -17.02
C GLU A 272 -13.50 -2.34 -16.32
N ARG A 273 -13.08 -1.53 -15.36
CA ARG A 273 -13.93 -0.56 -14.68
C ARG A 273 -13.26 0.79 -14.63
N GLY A 274 -14.00 1.83 -14.96
CA GLY A 274 -13.53 3.22 -14.94
C GLY A 274 -14.62 4.17 -14.51
N TRP A 275 -14.23 5.44 -14.34
CA TRP A 275 -15.12 6.57 -14.09
C TRP A 275 -14.73 7.70 -15.03
N SER A 276 -15.65 8.59 -15.39
CA SER A 276 -15.45 9.62 -16.43
C SER A 276 -14.23 10.54 -16.22
N ASP A 277 -13.79 10.74 -14.98
CA ASP A 277 -12.63 11.56 -14.59
C ASP A 277 -11.56 10.73 -13.86
N ALA A 278 -11.62 9.40 -13.95
CA ALA A 278 -10.78 8.51 -13.17
C ALA A 278 -9.29 8.71 -13.46
N ARG A 279 -8.53 8.86 -12.37
CA ARG A 279 -7.07 8.76 -12.33
C ARG A 279 -6.68 7.80 -11.22
N PHE A 280 -6.46 6.55 -11.59
CA PHE A 280 -6.04 5.50 -10.67
C PHE A 280 -4.52 5.41 -10.65
N TYR A 281 -3.94 5.47 -9.45
CA TYR A 281 -2.56 5.08 -9.24
C TYR A 281 -2.47 3.63 -8.77
N LYS A 282 -3.26 3.29 -7.75
CA LYS A 282 -3.29 1.96 -7.13
C LYS A 282 -4.72 1.40 -7.05
N ALA A 283 -4.85 0.09 -7.29
CA ALA A 283 -6.03 -0.72 -7.00
C ALA A 283 -5.66 -1.79 -5.96
N ARG A 284 -6.61 -2.08 -5.07
CA ARG A 284 -6.42 -2.94 -3.90
C ARG A 284 -7.59 -3.88 -3.72
N ILE A 285 -7.32 -5.07 -3.19
CA ILE A 285 -8.37 -5.96 -2.70
C ILE A 285 -8.80 -5.47 -1.32
N PHE A 286 -10.12 -5.40 -1.07
CA PHE A 286 -10.64 -5.12 0.26
C PHE A 286 -10.45 -6.35 1.15
N THR A 287 -9.31 -6.41 1.84
CA THR A 287 -8.99 -7.51 2.75
C THR A 287 -8.19 -6.99 3.93
N PRO A 288 -8.53 -7.40 5.17
CA PRO A 288 -7.77 -7.06 6.37
C PRO A 288 -6.54 -7.96 6.59
N GLU A 289 -6.39 -9.02 5.79
CA GLU A 289 -5.36 -10.03 5.99
C GLU A 289 -3.99 -9.55 5.48
N TYR A 290 -2.93 -10.02 6.13
CA TYR A 290 -1.54 -9.69 5.76
C TYR A 290 -0.94 -10.61 4.69
N VAL A 291 -1.61 -11.75 4.45
CA VAL A 291 -1.20 -12.96 3.70
C VAL A 291 0.23 -12.87 3.18
#